data_AF-A0A1H0T5Y4-F1
#
_entry.id   AF-A0A1H0T5Y4-F1
#
_cell.length_a   1.000
_cell.length_b   1.000
_cell.length_c   1.000
_cell.angle_alpha   90.00
_cell.angle_beta   90.00
_cell.angle_gamma   90.00
#
_symmetry.space_group_name_H-M   'P 1'
#
loop_
_entity.id
_entity.type
_entity.pdbx_description
1 polymer ?
#
loop_
_entity_poly.entity_id
_entity_poly.type
_entity_poly.pdbx_seq_one_letter_code
_entity_poly.pdbx_strand_id
1 'polypeptide(L)'
;MAQASHSLTATGIEPATPLERLHAERAGLASELAALSASADRLRGTANAEAAVVREIAEMGNAEIAAMTGWASGGCVGDAPAPDQKQRRSLAEKLMAAQSAAAAAKGAGHDIDHQISQRNDQLGIVNRQIEKASLDAMQADFRALTDQHLAAVEVVRSVSARLFGLCSYLSNEGRRRIDRGDTEGGKAYLARAEALTTNKLPSIGVTQGEIIQAANDWSRRAADLRNGGPAR
;
A
#
# COMPACT_ATOMS: atom_id res chain seq x y z
N MET A 1 -0.90 -0.02 -55.83
CA MET A 1 -1.41 -0.86 -54.73
C MET A 1 -0.72 -0.42 -53.45
N ALA A 2 -1.36 0.47 -52.69
CA ALA A 2 -0.82 1.01 -51.44
C ALA A 2 -1.30 0.14 -50.28
N GLN A 3 -0.39 -0.52 -49.57
CA GLN A 3 -0.70 -1.25 -48.35
C GLN A 3 -0.88 -0.25 -47.20
N ALA A 4 -2.03 -0.33 -46.57
CA ALA A 4 -2.44 0.46 -45.44
C ALA A 4 -1.60 0.11 -44.20
N SER A 5 -0.85 1.09 -43.71
CA SER A 5 -0.28 1.08 -42.37
C SER A 5 -1.42 0.99 -41.36
N HIS A 6 -1.57 -0.17 -40.72
CA HIS A 6 -2.39 -0.30 -39.53
C HIS A 6 -1.70 0.48 -38.40
N SER A 7 -2.23 1.67 -38.12
CA SER A 7 -1.97 2.38 -36.87
C SER A 7 -2.46 1.50 -35.72
N LEU A 8 -1.53 0.94 -34.96
CA LEU A 8 -1.80 0.36 -33.64
C LEU A 8 -2.35 1.48 -32.76
N THR A 9 -3.65 1.42 -32.54
CA THR A 9 -4.37 2.24 -31.57
C THR A 9 -3.70 2.08 -30.21
N ALA A 10 -3.25 3.21 -29.68
CA ALA A 10 -2.77 3.34 -28.31
C ALA A 10 -3.74 2.61 -27.36
N THR A 11 -3.21 1.69 -26.56
CA THR A 11 -3.88 1.15 -25.38
C THR A 11 -4.38 2.32 -24.55
N GLY A 12 -5.70 2.51 -24.53
CA GLY A 12 -6.35 3.45 -23.62
C GLY A 12 -6.02 3.03 -22.20
N ILE A 13 -5.12 3.77 -21.57
CA ILE A 13 -4.88 3.66 -20.14
C ILE A 13 -6.16 4.21 -19.51
N GLU A 14 -7.00 3.31 -19.00
CA GLU A 14 -8.16 3.65 -18.19
C GLU A 14 -7.68 4.62 -17.08
N PRO A 15 -8.39 5.74 -16.82
CA PRO A 15 -7.91 6.73 -15.89
C PRO A 15 -7.80 6.09 -14.50
N ALA A 16 -6.57 6.03 -13.98
CA ALA A 16 -6.27 5.45 -12.69
C ALA A 16 -7.25 5.94 -11.63
N THR A 17 -7.86 5.01 -10.90
CA THR A 17 -8.78 5.34 -9.81
C THR A 17 -8.08 6.26 -8.80
N PRO A 18 -8.80 7.09 -8.03
CA PRO A 18 -8.18 7.93 -7.01
C PRO A 18 -7.26 7.16 -6.06
N LEU A 19 -7.64 5.93 -5.69
CA LEU A 19 -6.84 5.06 -4.83
C LEU A 19 -5.56 4.56 -5.53
N GLU A 20 -5.64 4.16 -6.80
CA GLU A 20 -4.47 3.76 -7.60
C GLU A 20 -3.46 4.90 -7.75
N ARG A 21 -3.94 6.14 -7.96
CA ARG A 21 -3.07 7.32 -8.03
C ARG A 21 -2.32 7.55 -6.73
N LEU A 22 -3.00 7.41 -5.58
CA LEU A 22 -2.37 7.55 -4.26
C LEU A 22 -1.33 6.44 -4.01
N HIS A 23 -1.59 5.21 -4.45
CA HIS A 23 -0.60 4.12 -4.34
C HIS A 23 0.61 4.35 -5.23
N ALA A 24 0.41 4.85 -6.45
CA ALA A 24 1.51 5.24 -7.34
C ALA A 24 2.34 6.37 -6.73
N GLU A 25 1.69 7.38 -6.14
CA GLU A 25 2.35 8.48 -5.43
C GLU A 25 3.15 7.96 -4.22
N ARG A 26 2.58 7.07 -3.40
CA ARG A 26 3.27 6.41 -2.29
C ARG A 26 4.53 5.68 -2.76
N ALA A 27 4.44 4.94 -3.87
CA ALA A 27 5.56 4.22 -4.46
C ALA A 27 6.65 5.18 -4.96
N GLY A 28 6.26 6.28 -5.62
CA GLY A 28 7.17 7.34 -6.06
C GLY A 28 7.94 7.95 -4.88
N LEU A 29 7.24 8.37 -3.83
CA LEU A 29 7.84 8.93 -2.62
C LEU A 29 8.80 7.95 -1.93
N ALA A 30 8.45 6.66 -1.86
CA ALA A 30 9.32 5.64 -1.30
C ALA A 30 10.62 5.47 -2.11
N SER A 31 10.53 5.52 -3.44
CA SER A 31 11.70 5.48 -4.32
C SER A 31 12.58 6.72 -4.16
N GLU A 32 11.98 7.91 -4.05
CA GLU A 32 12.71 9.16 -3.80
C GLU A 32 13.44 9.13 -2.45
N LEU A 33 12.79 8.66 -1.39
CA LEU A 33 13.40 8.48 -0.07
C LEU A 33 14.60 7.52 -0.09
N ALA A 34 14.49 6.42 -0.84
CA ALA A 34 15.61 5.48 -1.02
C ALA A 34 16.80 6.14 -1.72
N ALA A 35 16.55 6.95 -2.76
CA ALA A 35 17.59 7.68 -3.48
C ALA A 35 18.26 8.77 -2.61
N LEU A 36 17.48 9.48 -1.79
CA LEU A 36 17.99 10.46 -0.83
C LEU A 36 18.86 9.79 0.24
N SER A 37 18.41 8.67 0.79
CA SER A 37 19.16 7.90 1.80
C SER A 37 20.51 7.41 1.25
N ALA A 38 20.51 6.85 0.04
CA ALA A 38 21.76 6.44 -0.63
C ALA A 38 22.70 7.64 -0.90
N SER A 39 22.15 8.84 -1.12
CA SER A 39 22.95 10.05 -1.29
C SER A 39 23.50 10.57 0.04
N ALA A 40 22.72 10.52 1.12
CA ALA A 40 23.19 10.84 2.46
C ALA A 40 24.36 9.92 2.89
N ASP A 41 24.27 8.62 2.62
CA ASP A 41 25.33 7.68 2.94
C ASP A 41 26.62 7.95 2.15
N ARG A 42 26.52 8.34 0.87
CA ARG A 42 27.67 8.79 0.07
C ARG A 42 28.33 10.03 0.67
N LEU A 43 27.53 11.03 1.10
CA LEU A 43 28.06 12.24 1.74
C LEU A 43 28.75 11.94 3.08
N ARG A 44 28.20 11.02 3.89
CA ARG A 44 28.86 10.54 5.12
C ARG A 44 30.20 9.88 4.81
N GLY A 45 30.28 9.10 3.74
CA GLY A 45 31.53 8.53 3.24
C GLY A 45 32.58 9.60 2.92
N THR A 46 32.18 10.65 2.19
CA THR A 46 33.06 11.80 1.87
C THR A 46 33.51 12.56 3.12
N ALA A 47 32.61 12.74 4.10
CA ALA A 47 32.94 13.40 5.36
C ALA A 47 34.00 12.63 6.18
N ASN A 48 34.10 11.31 6.00
CA ASN A 48 35.10 10.46 6.65
C ASN A 48 36.43 10.35 5.88
N ALA A 49 36.53 10.91 4.66
CA ALA A 49 37.75 10.84 3.85
C ALA A 49 38.93 11.58 4.49
N GLU A 50 38.67 12.64 5.27
CA GLU A 50 39.69 13.35 6.05
C GLU A 50 40.45 12.40 6.99
N ALA A 51 39.74 11.51 7.69
CA ALA A 51 40.35 10.59 8.64
C ALA A 51 41.32 9.59 7.97
N ALA A 52 41.10 9.25 6.70
CA ALA A 52 42.02 8.41 5.94
C ALA A 52 43.33 9.16 5.63
N VAL A 53 43.24 10.42 5.18
CA VAL A 53 44.43 11.25 4.89
C VAL A 53 45.22 11.57 6.17
N VAL A 54 44.54 11.82 7.29
CA VAL A 54 45.20 12.00 8.60
C VAL A 54 46.00 10.76 9.00
N ARG A 55 45.50 9.56 8.70
CA ARG A 55 46.23 8.31 8.94
C ARG A 55 47.48 8.18 8.06
N GLU A 56 47.37 8.50 6.77
CA GLU A 56 48.54 8.53 5.86
C GLU A 56 49.62 9.49 6.36
N ILE A 57 49.24 10.66 6.89
CA ILE A 57 50.17 11.63 7.48
C ILE A 57 50.84 11.06 8.73
N ALA A 58 50.08 10.39 9.60
CA ALA A 58 50.63 9.77 10.81
C ALA A 58 51.60 8.62 10.48
N GLU A 59 51.27 7.78 9.50
CA GLU A 59 52.13 6.69 9.02
C GLU A 59 53.45 7.22 8.45
N MET A 60 53.40 8.29 7.63
CA MET A 60 54.59 8.98 7.14
C MET A 60 55.44 9.52 8.29
N GLY A 61 54.82 10.22 9.24
CA GLY A 61 55.54 10.79 10.39
C GLY A 61 56.22 9.71 11.23
N ASN A 62 55.55 8.57 11.45
CA ASN A 62 56.14 7.42 12.14
C ASN A 62 57.33 6.83 11.39
N ALA A 63 57.25 6.72 10.07
CA ALA A 63 58.35 6.23 9.24
C ALA A 63 59.57 7.16 9.30
N GLU A 64 59.37 8.48 9.23
CA GLU A 64 60.45 9.46 9.34
C GLU A 64 61.10 9.46 10.74
N ILE A 65 60.30 9.35 11.81
CA ILE A 65 60.80 9.21 13.19
C ILE A 65 61.62 7.93 13.35
N ALA A 66 61.13 6.81 12.81
CA ALA A 66 61.83 5.53 12.85
C ALA A 66 63.16 5.60 12.11
N ALA A 67 63.19 6.21 10.92
CA ALA A 67 64.42 6.42 10.15
C ALA A 67 65.44 7.26 10.93
N MET A 68 65.00 8.38 11.50
CA MET A 68 65.89 9.26 12.27
C MET A 68 66.41 8.61 13.56
N THR A 69 65.54 7.86 14.25
CA THR A 69 65.92 7.09 15.44
C THR A 69 66.90 5.98 15.07
N GLY A 70 66.71 5.31 13.94
CA GLY A 70 67.65 4.31 13.40
C GLY A 70 69.03 4.91 13.12
N TRP A 71 69.08 6.08 12.48
CA TRP A 71 70.35 6.79 12.24
C TRP A 71 71.04 7.21 13.54
N ALA A 72 70.29 7.80 14.48
CA ALA A 72 70.82 8.26 15.76
C ALA A 72 71.35 7.09 16.61
N SER A 73 70.59 5.99 16.70
CA SER A 73 71.00 4.78 17.43
C SER A 73 72.14 4.02 16.75
N GLY A 74 72.30 4.15 15.43
CA GLY A 74 73.42 3.62 14.65
C GLY A 74 74.72 4.42 14.78
N GLY A 75 74.80 5.39 15.69
CA GLY A 75 76.02 6.19 15.93
C GLY A 75 76.20 7.35 14.96
N CYS A 76 75.12 7.80 14.30
CA CYS A 76 75.12 8.97 13.42
C CYS A 76 76.12 8.86 12.25
N VAL A 77 76.33 7.64 11.75
CA VAL A 77 77.24 7.40 10.63
C VAL A 77 76.56 7.75 9.31
N GLY A 78 77.22 8.57 8.48
CA GLY A 78 76.68 9.04 7.20
C GLY A 78 75.70 10.20 7.34
N ASP A 79 75.05 10.54 6.23
CA ASP A 79 74.09 11.65 6.18
C ASP A 79 72.83 11.31 6.98
N ALA A 80 72.33 12.29 7.72
CA ALA A 80 71.07 12.17 8.42
C ALA A 80 69.92 11.96 7.41
N PRO A 81 68.96 11.06 7.68
CA PRO A 81 67.79 10.88 6.82
C PRO A 81 67.04 12.20 6.62
N ALA A 82 66.86 12.61 5.35
CA ALA A 82 66.11 13.81 5.03
C ALA A 82 64.60 13.50 4.93
N PRO A 83 63.73 14.38 5.46
CA PRO A 83 62.29 14.24 5.29
C PRO A 83 61.87 14.38 3.82
N ASP A 84 60.87 13.62 3.39
CA ASP A 84 60.34 13.71 2.03
C ASP A 84 59.39 14.91 1.90
N GLN A 85 59.97 16.07 1.59
CA GLN A 85 59.23 17.32 1.43
C GLN A 85 58.26 17.30 0.24
N LYS A 86 58.44 16.42 -0.74
CA LYS A 86 57.51 16.29 -1.87
C LYS A 86 56.28 15.52 -1.41
N GLN A 87 56.47 14.40 -0.73
CA GLN A 87 55.37 13.59 -0.21
C GLN A 87 54.59 14.36 0.87
N ARG A 88 55.25 15.10 1.76
CA ARG A 88 54.60 15.98 2.76
C ARG A 88 53.69 17.03 2.10
N ARG A 89 54.16 17.71 1.05
CA ARG A 89 53.34 18.68 0.30
C ARG A 89 52.14 18.01 -0.35
N SER A 90 52.34 16.85 -0.98
CA SER A 90 51.24 16.09 -1.59
C SER A 90 50.17 15.67 -0.57
N LEU A 91 50.57 15.20 0.62
CA LEU A 91 49.61 14.85 1.68
C LEU A 91 48.90 16.09 2.25
N ALA A 92 49.60 17.23 2.38
CA ALA A 92 48.98 18.47 2.81
C ALA A 92 47.92 18.97 1.81
N GLU A 93 48.21 18.93 0.51
CA GLU A 93 47.25 19.24 -0.55
C GLU A 93 46.04 18.29 -0.52
N LYS A 94 46.27 16.98 -0.37
CA LYS A 94 45.21 15.99 -0.21
C LYS A 94 44.34 16.27 1.03
N LEU A 95 44.95 16.66 2.15
CA LEU A 95 44.21 16.97 3.38
C LEU A 95 43.34 18.20 3.19
N MET A 96 43.86 19.27 2.58
CA MET A 96 43.09 20.48 2.27
C MET A 96 41.91 20.17 1.35
N ALA A 97 42.12 19.34 0.32
CA ALA A 97 41.05 18.89 -0.57
C ALA A 97 40.00 18.05 0.18
N ALA A 98 40.42 17.13 1.05
CA ALA A 98 39.52 16.31 1.85
C ALA A 98 38.70 17.13 2.86
N GLN A 99 39.31 18.12 3.50
CA GLN A 99 38.63 19.05 4.43
C GLN A 99 37.60 19.91 3.71
N SER A 100 37.95 20.45 2.53
CA SER A 100 37.01 21.19 1.69
C SER A 100 35.83 20.31 1.26
N ALA A 101 36.10 19.09 0.79
CA ALA A 101 35.07 18.13 0.41
C ALA A 101 34.18 17.72 1.59
N ALA A 102 34.75 17.52 2.79
CA ALA A 102 34.01 17.19 4.00
C ALA A 102 33.10 18.34 4.44
N ALA A 103 33.56 19.59 4.35
CA ALA A 103 32.74 20.77 4.65
C ALA A 103 31.56 20.89 3.66
N ALA A 104 31.82 20.73 2.37
CA ALA A 104 30.77 20.72 1.34
C ALA A 104 29.77 19.56 1.57
N ALA A 105 30.26 18.38 1.91
CA ALA A 105 29.43 17.21 2.19
C ALA A 105 28.54 17.40 3.43
N LYS A 106 29.06 18.05 4.49
CA LYS A 106 28.25 18.42 5.66
C LYS A 106 27.14 19.40 5.30
N GLY A 107 27.43 20.42 4.50
CA GLY A 107 26.42 21.37 4.01
C GLY A 107 25.32 20.67 3.22
N ALA A 108 25.69 19.92 2.19
CA ALA A 108 24.73 19.15 1.39
C ALA A 108 23.97 18.09 2.20
N GLY A 109 24.57 17.55 3.26
CA GLY A 109 23.93 16.59 4.16
C GLY A 109 22.72 17.19 4.87
N HIS A 110 22.80 18.43 5.35
CA HIS A 110 21.66 19.11 5.99
C HIS A 110 20.50 19.32 5.02
N ASP A 111 20.80 19.67 3.76
CA ASP A 111 19.78 19.83 2.72
C ASP A 111 19.07 18.50 2.40
N ILE A 112 19.83 17.40 2.33
CA ILE A 112 19.27 16.06 2.11
C ILE A 112 18.42 15.63 3.32
N ASP A 113 18.89 15.84 4.55
CA ASP A 113 18.12 15.49 5.75
C ASP A 113 16.79 16.26 5.80
N HIS A 114 16.80 17.54 5.43
CA HIS A 114 15.59 18.34 5.29
C HIS A 114 14.65 17.78 4.21
N GLN A 115 15.17 17.40 3.03
CA GLN A 115 14.36 16.76 1.98
C GLN A 115 13.78 15.42 2.44
N ILE A 116 14.55 14.60 3.16
CA ILE A 116 14.06 13.33 3.74
C ILE A 116 12.90 13.60 4.70
N SER A 117 13.02 14.60 5.58
CA SER A 117 11.93 14.99 6.48
C SER A 117 10.68 15.39 5.71
N GLN A 118 10.81 16.26 4.71
CA GLN A 118 9.68 16.72 3.87
C GLN A 118 8.99 15.55 3.15
N ARG A 119 9.76 14.61 2.59
CA ARG A 119 9.19 13.45 1.90
C ARG A 119 8.52 12.47 2.85
N ASN A 120 9.04 12.30 4.08
CA ASN A 120 8.36 11.51 5.11
C ASN A 120 7.01 12.14 5.52
N ASP A 121 6.95 13.46 5.66
CA ASP A 121 5.70 14.15 5.96
C ASP A 121 4.67 13.97 4.85
N GLN A 122 5.09 14.10 3.58
CA GLN A 122 4.26 13.84 2.41
C GLN A 122 3.78 12.39 2.37
N LEU A 123 4.66 11.42 2.64
CA LEU A 123 4.29 10.00 2.71
C LEU A 123 3.24 9.75 3.81
N GLY A 124 3.37 10.43 4.95
CA GLY A 124 2.36 10.39 6.02
C GLY A 124 1.01 10.95 5.59
N ILE A 125 0.99 12.01 4.78
CA ILE A 125 -0.25 12.58 4.20
C ILE A 125 -0.89 11.59 3.24
N VAL A 126 -0.13 11.04 2.28
CA VAL A 126 -0.62 10.08 1.28
C VAL A 126 -1.16 8.82 1.96
N ASN A 127 -0.49 8.29 2.98
CA ASN A 127 -0.98 7.12 3.72
C ASN A 127 -2.34 7.38 4.40
N ARG A 128 -2.56 8.57 4.97
CA ARG A 128 -3.88 8.94 5.53
C ARG A 128 -4.95 9.06 4.44
N GLN A 129 -4.59 9.56 3.26
CA GLN A 129 -5.51 9.66 2.12
C GLN A 129 -5.86 8.27 1.57
N ILE A 130 -4.91 7.34 1.49
CA ILE A 130 -5.14 5.93 1.14
C ILE A 130 -6.11 5.28 2.12
N GLU A 131 -5.91 5.48 3.42
CA GLU A 131 -6.80 4.94 4.44
C GLU A 131 -8.23 5.44 4.25
N LYS A 132 -8.39 6.75 4.09
CA LYS A 132 -9.70 7.37 3.85
C LYS A 132 -10.35 6.82 2.58
N ALA A 133 -9.63 6.79 1.46
CA ALA A 133 -10.15 6.32 0.19
C ALA A 133 -10.51 4.82 0.22
N SER A 134 -9.77 4.01 0.99
CA SER A 134 -10.08 2.60 1.20
C SER A 134 -11.39 2.42 1.98
N LEU A 135 -11.62 3.22 3.02
CA LEU A 135 -12.87 3.23 3.77
C LEU A 135 -14.05 3.71 2.93
N ASP A 136 -13.86 4.76 2.14
CA ASP A 136 -14.89 5.28 1.23
C ASP A 136 -15.31 4.20 0.20
N ALA A 137 -14.35 3.44 -0.34
CA ALA A 137 -14.62 2.32 -1.24
C ALA A 137 -15.40 1.18 -0.53
N MET A 138 -14.97 0.78 0.67
CA MET A 138 -15.71 -0.22 1.46
C MET A 138 -17.13 0.23 1.79
N GLN A 139 -17.33 1.52 2.07
CA GLN A 139 -18.65 2.07 2.33
C GLN A 139 -19.54 2.04 1.08
N ALA A 140 -18.98 2.29 -0.11
CA ALA A 140 -19.70 2.16 -1.37
C ALA A 140 -20.14 0.69 -1.60
N ASP A 141 -19.24 -0.27 -1.41
CA ASP A 141 -19.55 -1.70 -1.51
C ASP A 141 -20.67 -2.11 -0.53
N PHE A 142 -20.59 -1.63 0.73
CA PHE A 142 -21.62 -1.91 1.74
C PHE A 142 -22.99 -1.34 1.35
N ARG A 143 -23.03 -0.12 0.80
CA ARG A 143 -24.28 0.48 0.31
C ARG A 143 -24.87 -0.33 -0.84
N ALA A 144 -24.03 -0.74 -1.81
CA ALA A 144 -24.47 -1.58 -2.92
C ALA A 144 -25.07 -2.91 -2.43
N LEU A 145 -24.45 -3.56 -1.44
CA LEU A 145 -24.99 -4.78 -0.82
C LEU A 145 -26.31 -4.52 -0.05
N THR A 146 -26.43 -3.37 0.60
CA THR A 146 -27.67 -2.96 1.27
C THR A 146 -28.80 -2.79 0.25
N ASP A 147 -28.54 -2.13 -0.88
CA ASP A 147 -29.52 -1.94 -1.94
C ASP A 147 -29.95 -3.29 -2.55
N GLN A 148 -29.00 -4.21 -2.77
CA GLN A 148 -29.30 -5.57 -3.21
C GLN A 148 -30.16 -6.32 -2.20
N HIS A 149 -29.87 -6.18 -0.91
CA HIS A 149 -30.67 -6.80 0.16
C HIS A 149 -32.10 -6.25 0.18
N LEU A 150 -32.27 -4.93 0.11
CA LEU A 150 -33.59 -4.29 0.06
C LEU A 150 -34.40 -4.76 -1.15
N ALA A 151 -33.76 -4.85 -2.31
CA ALA A 151 -34.41 -5.37 -3.53
C ALA A 151 -34.85 -6.84 -3.34
N ALA A 152 -34.02 -7.68 -2.73
CA ALA A 152 -34.37 -9.07 -2.45
C ALA A 152 -35.54 -9.19 -1.46
N VAL A 153 -35.56 -8.37 -0.40
CA VAL A 153 -36.68 -8.30 0.56
C VAL A 153 -37.98 -7.93 -0.14
N GLU A 154 -37.95 -6.98 -1.08
CA GLU A 154 -39.13 -6.58 -1.83
C GLU A 154 -39.68 -7.72 -2.70
N VAL A 155 -38.79 -8.49 -3.35
CA VAL A 155 -39.18 -9.68 -4.12
C VAL A 155 -39.85 -10.70 -3.20
N VAL A 156 -39.25 -11.00 -2.04
CA VAL A 156 -39.83 -11.94 -1.06
C VAL A 156 -41.19 -11.45 -0.56
N ARG A 157 -41.34 -10.15 -0.29
CA ARG A 157 -42.61 -9.52 0.10
C ARG A 157 -43.69 -9.70 -0.97
N SER A 158 -43.34 -9.45 -2.23
CA SER A 158 -44.26 -9.61 -3.37
C SER A 158 -44.72 -11.06 -3.55
N VAL A 159 -43.80 -12.01 -3.49
CA VAL A 159 -44.12 -13.44 -3.58
C VAL A 159 -45.01 -13.88 -2.41
N SER A 160 -44.68 -13.44 -1.19
CA SER A 160 -45.47 -13.74 0.01
C SER A 160 -46.90 -13.19 -0.11
N ALA A 161 -47.06 -11.95 -0.58
CA ALA A 161 -48.38 -11.35 -0.81
C ALA A 161 -49.21 -12.15 -1.82
N ARG A 162 -48.60 -12.64 -2.91
CA ARG A 162 -49.26 -13.50 -3.90
C ARG A 162 -49.69 -14.85 -3.31
N LEU A 163 -48.84 -15.47 -2.50
CA LEU A 163 -49.16 -16.73 -1.82
C LEU A 163 -50.33 -16.56 -0.85
N PHE A 164 -50.28 -15.55 0.04
CA PHE A 164 -51.37 -15.27 0.96
C PHE A 164 -52.67 -14.87 0.25
N GLY A 165 -52.56 -14.12 -0.86
CA GLY A 165 -53.69 -13.79 -1.72
C GLY A 165 -54.35 -15.05 -2.32
N LEU A 166 -53.56 -15.99 -2.83
CA LEU A 166 -54.07 -17.26 -3.35
C LEU A 166 -54.74 -18.10 -2.26
N CYS A 167 -54.12 -18.25 -1.09
CA CYS A 167 -54.70 -18.97 0.04
C CYS A 167 -56.03 -18.35 0.50
N SER A 168 -56.09 -17.02 0.55
CA SER A 168 -57.31 -16.27 0.90
C SER A 168 -58.40 -16.47 -0.14
N TYR A 169 -58.05 -16.42 -1.43
CA TYR A 169 -58.99 -16.69 -2.52
C TYR A 169 -59.55 -18.12 -2.44
N LEU A 170 -58.70 -19.14 -2.31
CA LEU A 170 -59.12 -20.54 -2.23
C LEU A 170 -60.03 -20.76 -1.02
N SER A 171 -59.70 -20.16 0.13
CA SER A 171 -60.50 -20.25 1.34
C SER A 171 -61.89 -19.62 1.17
N ASN A 172 -61.95 -18.42 0.59
CA ASN A 172 -63.19 -17.69 0.37
C ASN A 172 -64.08 -18.38 -0.68
N GLU A 173 -63.49 -18.86 -1.77
CA GLU A 173 -64.23 -19.57 -2.82
C GLU A 173 -64.76 -20.93 -2.31
N GLY A 174 -63.97 -21.65 -1.52
CA GLY A 174 -64.41 -22.88 -0.87
C GLY A 174 -65.64 -22.66 0.02
N ARG A 175 -65.63 -21.61 0.85
CA ARG A 175 -66.78 -21.22 1.69
C ARG A 175 -68.01 -20.87 0.84
N ARG A 176 -67.85 -20.02 -0.18
CA ARG A 176 -68.95 -19.63 -1.08
C ARG A 176 -69.60 -20.82 -1.79
N ARG A 177 -68.82 -21.85 -2.15
CA ARG A 177 -69.34 -23.07 -2.79
C ARG A 177 -70.17 -23.92 -1.83
N ILE A 178 -69.69 -24.07 -0.59
CA ILE A 178 -70.46 -24.74 0.47
C ILE A 178 -71.79 -24.01 0.69
N ASP A 179 -71.78 -22.68 0.78
CA ASP A 179 -72.98 -21.86 0.98
C ASP A 179 -74.00 -22.02 -0.17
N ARG A 180 -73.55 -22.35 -1.38
CA ARG A 180 -74.39 -22.61 -2.56
C ARG A 180 -74.85 -24.07 -2.69
N GLY A 181 -74.46 -24.94 -1.77
CA GLY A 181 -74.82 -26.37 -1.76
C GLY A 181 -73.78 -27.32 -2.38
N ASP A 182 -72.71 -26.81 -3.00
CA ASP A 182 -71.60 -27.63 -3.53
C ASP A 182 -70.59 -27.94 -2.41
N THR A 183 -70.94 -28.91 -1.57
CA THR A 183 -70.15 -29.25 -0.38
C THR A 183 -68.83 -29.95 -0.73
N GLU A 184 -68.83 -30.86 -1.71
CA GLU A 184 -67.60 -31.55 -2.13
C GLU A 184 -66.62 -30.58 -2.81
N GLY A 185 -67.10 -29.77 -3.76
CA GLY A 185 -66.26 -28.79 -4.44
C GLY A 185 -65.69 -27.76 -3.46
N GLY A 186 -66.50 -27.28 -2.52
CA GLY A 186 -66.02 -26.36 -1.49
C GLY A 186 -64.97 -26.97 -0.55
N LYS A 187 -65.14 -28.22 -0.11
CA LYS A 187 -64.12 -28.95 0.68
C LYS A 187 -62.80 -29.12 -0.07
N ALA A 188 -62.85 -29.41 -1.38
CA ALA A 188 -61.64 -29.54 -2.19
C ALA A 188 -60.83 -28.22 -2.26
N TYR A 189 -61.50 -27.07 -2.30
CA TYR A 189 -60.84 -25.76 -2.28
C TYR A 189 -60.21 -25.45 -0.91
N LEU A 190 -60.89 -25.78 0.19
CA LEU A 190 -60.37 -25.60 1.54
C LEU A 190 -59.14 -26.49 1.79
N ALA A 191 -59.19 -27.77 1.38
CA ALA A 191 -58.05 -28.68 1.49
C ALA A 191 -56.84 -28.19 0.69
N ARG A 192 -57.05 -27.58 -0.49
CA ARG A 192 -55.98 -26.96 -1.27
C ARG A 192 -55.38 -25.73 -0.58
N ALA A 193 -56.20 -24.91 0.08
CA ALA A 193 -55.70 -23.76 0.85
C ALA A 193 -54.84 -24.23 2.04
N GLU A 194 -55.25 -25.28 2.75
CA GLU A 194 -54.52 -25.88 3.87
C GLU A 194 -53.19 -26.54 3.44
N ALA A 195 -53.18 -27.21 2.29
CA ALA A 195 -51.95 -27.77 1.72
C ALA A 195 -50.91 -26.69 1.36
N LEU A 196 -51.35 -25.49 1.01
CA LEU A 196 -50.44 -24.38 0.69
C LEU A 196 -49.87 -23.71 1.95
N THR A 197 -50.59 -23.70 3.08
CA THR A 197 -50.12 -23.11 4.33
C THR A 197 -49.22 -24.03 5.16
N THR A 198 -49.24 -25.33 4.88
CA THR A 198 -48.40 -26.34 5.57
C THR A 198 -46.95 -26.38 5.05
N ASN A 199 -46.68 -25.83 3.87
CA ASN A 199 -45.32 -25.67 3.36
C ASN A 199 -44.60 -24.53 4.08
N LYS A 200 -43.72 -24.87 5.05
CA LYS A 200 -42.87 -23.88 5.71
C LYS A 200 -41.87 -23.30 4.71
N LEU A 201 -41.91 -21.98 4.53
CA LEU A 201 -40.85 -21.28 3.82
C LEU A 201 -39.55 -21.41 4.63
N PRO A 202 -38.39 -21.71 4.01
CA PRO A 202 -37.10 -21.71 4.70
C PRO A 202 -36.90 -20.35 5.39
N SER A 203 -36.49 -20.35 6.65
CA SER A 203 -36.09 -19.10 7.29
C SER A 203 -34.73 -18.68 6.72
N ILE A 204 -34.58 -17.39 6.41
CA ILE A 204 -33.32 -16.79 5.96
C ILE A 204 -32.46 -16.52 7.21
N GLY A 205 -32.21 -17.56 8.02
CA GLY A 205 -31.33 -17.44 9.17
C GLY A 205 -29.89 -17.32 8.70
N VAL A 206 -29.15 -16.32 9.21
CA VAL A 206 -27.70 -16.23 9.05
C VAL A 206 -27.06 -16.93 10.25
N THR A 207 -26.16 -17.87 10.00
CA THR A 207 -25.43 -18.56 11.05
C THR A 207 -24.28 -17.70 11.58
N GLN A 208 -23.86 -17.92 12.82
CA GLN A 208 -22.70 -17.24 13.39
C GLN A 208 -21.42 -17.51 12.56
N GLY A 209 -21.28 -18.71 11.99
CA GLY A 209 -20.14 -19.05 11.12
C GLY A 209 -20.09 -18.20 9.86
N GLU A 210 -21.23 -17.98 9.19
CA GLU A 210 -21.33 -17.11 8.01
C GLU A 210 -21.00 -15.66 8.36
N ILE A 211 -21.42 -15.16 9.52
CA ILE A 211 -21.08 -13.81 9.99
C ILE A 211 -19.57 -13.66 10.18
N ILE A 212 -18.92 -14.63 10.84
CA ILE A 212 -17.47 -14.61 11.07
C ILE A 212 -16.72 -14.65 9.74
N GLN A 213 -17.14 -15.52 8.81
CA GLN A 213 -16.53 -15.61 7.49
C GLN A 213 -16.66 -14.30 6.72
N ALA A 214 -17.86 -13.70 6.68
CA ALA A 214 -18.07 -12.40 6.03
C ALA A 214 -17.19 -11.31 6.65
N ALA A 215 -17.07 -11.25 7.99
CA ALA A 215 -16.19 -10.30 8.67
C ALA A 215 -14.71 -10.47 8.29
N ASN A 216 -14.24 -11.72 8.15
CA ASN A 216 -12.89 -12.01 7.68
C ASN A 216 -12.68 -11.58 6.22
N ASP A 217 -13.68 -11.77 5.36
CA ASP A 217 -13.63 -11.36 3.96
C ASP A 217 -13.52 -9.83 3.83
N TRP A 218 -14.33 -9.09 4.61
CA TRP A 218 -14.22 -7.63 4.71
C TRP A 218 -12.88 -7.16 5.25
N SER A 219 -12.33 -7.86 6.25
CA SER A 219 -11.02 -7.52 6.81
C SER A 219 -9.90 -7.72 5.79
N ARG A 220 -9.93 -8.82 5.03
CA ARG A 220 -9.00 -9.06 3.92
C ARG A 220 -9.14 -8.00 2.84
N ARG A 221 -10.38 -7.66 2.46
CA ARG A 221 -10.66 -6.62 1.48
C ARG A 221 -10.10 -5.26 1.89
N ALA A 222 -10.27 -4.87 3.15
CA ALA A 222 -9.73 -3.63 3.69
C ALA A 222 -8.20 -3.61 3.61
N ALA A 223 -7.55 -4.72 3.98
CA ALA A 223 -6.10 -4.85 3.89
C ALA A 223 -5.60 -4.76 2.44
N ASP A 224 -6.28 -5.42 1.50
CA ASP A 224 -5.93 -5.37 0.08
C ASP A 224 -5.99 -3.93 -0.44
N LEU A 225 -7.09 -3.20 -0.19
CA LEU A 225 -7.25 -1.81 -0.63
C LEU A 225 -6.16 -0.88 -0.07
N ARG A 226 -5.81 -1.02 1.22
CA ARG A 226 -4.71 -0.27 1.86
C ARG A 226 -3.33 -0.59 1.28
N ASN A 227 -3.18 -1.75 0.66
CA ASN A 227 -1.91 -2.23 0.13
C ASN A 227 -1.79 -2.09 -1.40
N GLY A 228 -2.80 -1.54 -2.08
CA GLY A 228 -2.78 -1.35 -3.53
C GLY A 228 -3.43 -2.47 -4.32
N GLY A 229 -4.22 -3.31 -3.66
CA GLY A 229 -5.14 -4.24 -4.32
C GLY A 229 -6.22 -3.49 -5.11
N PRO A 230 -6.80 -4.13 -6.15
CA PRO A 230 -7.74 -3.48 -7.06
C PRO A 230 -9.04 -3.09 -6.35
N ALA A 231 -9.47 -1.83 -6.52
CA ALA A 231 -10.86 -1.44 -6.27
C ALA A 231 -11.71 -2.08 -7.38
N ARG A 232 -12.71 -2.89 -7.02
CA ARG A 232 -13.55 -3.60 -8.01
C ARG A 232 -14.76 -2.74 -8.32
#